data_AF-V7D5H2-F1
#
_entry.id   AF-V7D5H2-F1
#
_cell.length_a   1.000
_cell.length_b   1.000
_cell.length_c   1.000
_cell.angle_alpha   90.00
_cell.angle_beta   90.00
_cell.angle_gamma   90.00
#
_symmetry.space_group_name_H-M   'P 1'
#
loop_
_entity.id
_entity.type
_entity.pdbx_description
1 polymer ?
#
loop_
_entity_poly.entity_id
_entity_poly.type
_entity_poly.pdbx_seq_one_letter_code
_entity_poly.pdbx_strand_id
1 'polypeptide(L)'
;ATLGCSLAGALLAARHVWLQGDDGAIPVCPVPLGRLFEQSWGEAARQLLFGGPDCNSLTWSFLDLTLPEWSLLAFLLLAVLPLSCLLAYRFRTLART
;
A
#
# COMPACT_ATOMS: atom_id res chain seq x y z
N ALA A 1 -9.37 -13.99 -7.66
CA ALA A 1 -7.95 -13.60 -7.56
C ALA A 1 -7.79 -12.08 -7.50
N THR A 2 -8.24 -11.34 -8.54
CA THR A 2 -8.16 -9.87 -8.61
C THR A 2 -8.64 -9.15 -7.35
N LEU A 3 -9.84 -9.46 -6.85
CA LEU A 3 -10.36 -8.85 -5.62
C LEU A 3 -9.41 -9.05 -4.42
N GLY A 4 -8.86 -10.25 -4.25
CA GLY A 4 -7.92 -10.55 -3.16
C GLY A 4 -6.61 -9.79 -3.29
N CYS A 5 -6.03 -9.73 -4.50
CA CYS A 5 -4.81 -8.96 -4.77
C CYS A 5 -5.01 -7.46 -4.55
N SER A 6 -6.15 -6.92 -5.02
CA SER A 6 -6.49 -5.50 -4.84
C SER A 6 -6.67 -5.15 -3.37
N LEU A 7 -7.33 -6.01 -2.58
CA LEU A 7 -7.48 -5.81 -1.15
C LEU A 7 -6.14 -5.88 -0.41
N ALA A 8 -5.29 -6.85 -0.72
CA ALA A 8 -3.97 -6.97 -0.12
C ALA A 8 -3.08 -5.75 -0.45
N GLY A 9 -3.08 -5.29 -1.71
CA GLY A 9 -2.36 -4.10 -2.13
C GLY A 9 -2.89 -2.83 -1.45
N ALA A 10 -4.20 -2.67 -1.33
CA ALA A 10 -4.82 -1.55 -0.63
C ALA A 10 -4.44 -1.54 0.87
N LEU A 11 -4.40 -2.70 1.53
CA LEU A 11 -3.98 -2.81 2.93
C LEU A 11 -2.52 -2.38 3.13
N LEU A 12 -1.62 -2.83 2.26
CA LEU A 12 -0.20 -2.45 2.33
C LEU A 12 -0.02 -0.95 2.06
N ALA A 13 -0.66 -0.42 1.02
CA ALA A 13 -0.60 1.01 0.71
C ALA A 13 -1.14 1.88 1.85
N ALA A 14 -2.28 1.50 2.45
CA ALA A 14 -2.85 2.19 3.60
C ALA A 14 -1.91 2.17 4.81
N ARG A 15 -1.18 1.06 5.04
CA ARG A 15 -0.16 0.98 6.08
C ARG A 15 0.97 1.99 5.84
N HIS A 16 1.44 2.12 4.61
CA HIS A 16 2.47 3.12 4.27
C HIS A 16 1.97 4.55 4.46
N VAL A 17 0.72 4.86 4.08
CA VAL A 17 0.10 6.16 4.35
C VAL A 17 0.03 6.47 5.85
N TRP A 18 -0.35 5.47 6.66
CA TRP A 18 -0.38 5.63 8.12
C TRP A 18 1.02 5.89 8.70
N LEU A 19 2.03 5.16 8.24
CA LEU A 19 3.43 5.34 8.69
C LEU A 19 4.01 6.70 8.27
N GLN A 20 3.55 7.28 7.14
CA GLN A 20 3.98 8.61 6.70
C GLN A 20 3.50 9.73 7.65
N GLY A 21 2.39 9.54 8.36
CA GLY A 21 1.83 10.52 9.28
C GLY A 21 2.22 10.33 10.75
N ASP A 22 3.02 9.31 11.08
CA ASP A 22 3.47 9.07 12.45
C ASP A 22 4.76 9.86 12.73
N ASP A 23 4.65 10.91 13.55
CA ASP A 23 5.72 11.89 13.85
C ASP A 23 6.88 11.31 14.71
N GLY A 24 6.94 9.99 14.93
CA GLY A 24 7.88 9.30 15.82
C GLY A 24 9.33 9.18 15.30
N ALA A 25 9.83 10.14 14.52
CA ALA A 25 11.12 10.01 13.84
C ALA A 25 12.33 10.13 14.80
N ILE A 26 13.04 9.00 14.97
CA ILE A 26 14.44 8.93 15.45
C ILE A 26 15.36 9.30 14.27
N PRO A 27 16.41 10.13 14.43
CA PRO A 27 17.21 10.72 13.35
C PRO A 27 18.25 9.75 12.73
N VAL A 28 17.92 8.47 12.62
CA VAL A 28 18.80 7.48 11.98
C VAL A 28 18.37 7.33 10.53
N CYS A 29 19.02 8.10 9.65
CA CYS A 29 18.83 8.10 8.20
C CYS A 29 19.00 6.70 7.56
N PRO A 30 18.41 6.49 6.36
CA PRO A 30 18.43 5.20 5.68
C PRO A 30 19.86 4.70 5.41
N VAL A 31 20.00 3.38 5.57
CA VAL A 31 21.17 2.64 5.14
C VAL A 31 21.29 2.75 3.61
N PRO A 32 22.49 3.04 3.05
CA PRO A 32 22.66 3.21 1.60
C PRO A 32 22.12 2.01 0.82
N LEU A 33 21.46 2.25 -0.33
CA LEU A 33 20.80 1.24 -1.17
C LEU A 33 21.71 0.03 -1.49
N GLY A 34 23.03 0.25 -1.60
CA GLY A 34 24.01 -0.83 -1.77
C GLY A 34 23.98 -1.86 -0.63
N ARG A 35 23.74 -1.45 0.62
CA ARG A 35 23.61 -2.35 1.77
C ARG A 35 22.27 -3.09 1.83
N LEU A 36 21.22 -2.63 1.14
CA LEU A 36 19.98 -3.40 1.00
C LEU A 36 20.21 -4.67 0.15
N PHE A 37 21.08 -4.58 -0.85
CA PHE A 37 21.48 -5.73 -1.67
C PHE A 37 22.44 -6.68 -0.96
N GLU A 38 23.14 -6.19 0.07
CA GLU A 38 23.99 -7.01 0.95
C GLU A 38 23.20 -7.63 2.12
N GLN A 39 21.98 -7.15 2.39
CA GLN A 39 21.11 -7.69 3.42
C GLN A 39 20.44 -8.98 2.95
N SER A 40 20.10 -9.84 3.92
CA SER A 40 19.32 -11.04 3.62
C SER A 40 17.94 -10.66 3.08
N TRP A 41 17.39 -11.46 2.16
CA TRP A 41 16.04 -11.25 1.62
C TRP A 41 14.96 -11.14 2.71
N GLY A 42 15.15 -11.81 3.85
CA GLY A 42 14.24 -11.71 4.99
C GLY A 42 14.26 -10.33 5.65
N GLU A 43 15.45 -9.75 5.80
CA GLU A 43 15.61 -8.41 6.37
C GLU A 43 15.09 -7.33 5.41
N ALA A 44 15.37 -7.47 4.11
CA ALA A 44 14.83 -6.59 3.08
C ALA A 44 13.30 -6.64 3.03
N ALA A 45 12.71 -7.84 3.05
CA ALA A 45 11.25 -8.01 3.10
C ALA A 45 10.64 -7.41 4.38
N ARG A 46 11.32 -7.57 5.52
CA ARG A 46 10.89 -6.98 6.80
C ARG A 46 10.87 -5.45 6.72
N GLN A 47 11.93 -4.82 6.21
CA GLN A 47 11.99 -3.37 6.05
C GLN A 47 10.94 -2.85 5.06
N LEU A 48 10.72 -3.57 3.95
CA LEU A 48 9.68 -3.20 2.96
C LEU A 48 8.26 -3.28 3.54
N LEU A 49 7.96 -4.31 4.34
CA LEU A 49 6.60 -4.54 4.86
C LEU A 49 6.28 -3.72 6.11
N PHE A 50 7.27 -3.52 6.98
CA PHE A 50 7.06 -2.85 8.27
C PHE A 50 7.52 -1.39 8.29
N GLY A 51 8.20 -0.93 7.24
CA GLY A 51 8.90 0.34 7.21
C GLY A 51 10.29 0.22 7.84
N GLY A 52 11.29 0.84 7.21
CA GLY A 52 12.58 1.06 7.83
C GLY A 52 12.50 2.24 8.83
N PRO A 53 13.56 2.48 9.62
CA PRO A 53 13.74 3.77 10.28
C PRO A 53 13.99 4.83 9.20
N ASP A 54 12.95 5.27 8.52
CA ASP A 54 13.06 6.19 7.40
C ASP A 54 12.86 7.63 7.87
N CYS A 55 13.92 8.41 7.66
CA CYS A 55 14.00 9.84 7.91
C CYS A 55 13.04 10.57 6.95
N ASN A 56 11.89 10.93 7.50
CA ASN A 56 10.84 11.84 7.02
C ASN A 56 11.26 12.85 5.91
N SER A 57 11.41 12.39 4.67
CA SER A 57 11.52 13.27 3.52
C SER A 57 10.77 12.63 2.36
N LEU A 58 9.51 13.02 2.23
CA LEU A 58 8.70 12.76 1.04
C LEU A 58 9.39 13.45 -0.15
N THR A 59 10.11 12.68 -0.97
CA THR A 59 10.88 13.23 -2.09
C THR A 59 10.03 13.51 -3.32
N TRP A 60 8.83 12.93 -3.42
CA TRP A 60 7.96 13.05 -4.59
C TRP A 60 6.47 13.04 -4.21
N SER A 61 5.78 14.10 -4.61
CA SER A 61 4.32 14.20 -4.60
C SER A 61 3.84 14.68 -5.98
N PHE A 62 2.69 14.18 -6.41
CA PHE A 62 2.00 14.64 -7.61
C PHE A 62 0.55 14.92 -7.25
N LEU A 63 0.07 16.13 -7.56
CA LEU A 63 -1.25 16.63 -7.14
C LEU A 63 -1.49 16.54 -5.62
N ASP A 64 -0.47 16.87 -4.82
CA ASP A 64 -0.52 16.78 -3.34
C ASP A 64 -0.68 15.35 -2.80
N LEU A 65 -0.53 14.34 -3.66
CA LEU A 65 -0.59 12.93 -3.29
C LEU A 65 0.79 12.28 -3.45
N THR A 66 1.19 11.53 -2.44
CA THR A 66 2.44 10.77 -2.38
C THR A 66 2.30 9.43 -3.12
N LEU A 67 3.42 8.75 -3.36
CA LEU A 67 3.42 7.45 -4.05
C LEU A 67 2.55 6.38 -3.34
N PRO A 68 2.58 6.22 -2.01
CA PRO A 68 1.67 5.31 -1.30
C PRO A 68 0.19 5.67 -1.46
N GLU A 69 -0.16 6.95 -1.48
CA GLU A 69 -1.54 7.40 -1.65
C GLU A 69 -2.05 7.14 -3.07
N TRP A 70 -1.23 7.41 -4.09
CA TRP A 70 -1.53 7.04 -5.47
C TRP A 70 -1.72 5.53 -5.63
N SER A 71 -0.87 4.74 -4.97
CA SER A 71 -0.96 3.27 -4.99
C SER A 71 -2.26 2.79 -4.32
N LEU A 72 -2.63 3.38 -3.18
CA LEU A 72 -3.89 3.11 -2.48
C LEU A 72 -5.08 3.38 -3.39
N LEU A 73 -5.10 4.53 -4.06
CA LEU A 73 -6.14 4.91 -5.01
C LEU A 73 -6.24 3.90 -6.15
N ALA A 74 -5.12 3.51 -6.77
CA ALA A 74 -5.12 2.51 -7.84
C ALA A 74 -5.69 1.15 -7.39
N PHE A 75 -5.30 0.65 -6.21
CA PHE A 75 -5.83 -0.61 -5.69
C PHE A 75 -7.32 -0.55 -5.35
N LEU A 76 -7.80 0.59 -4.84
CA LEU A 76 -9.23 0.81 -4.61
C LEU A 76 -10.00 0.78 -5.93
N LEU A 77 -9.52 1.46 -6.98
CA LEU A 77 -10.16 1.40 -8.31
C LEU A 77 -10.19 -0.03 -8.87
N LEU A 78 -9.10 -0.80 -8.73
CA LEU A 78 -9.08 -2.19 -9.16
C LEU A 78 -10.06 -3.07 -8.38
N ALA A 79 -10.33 -2.77 -7.11
CA ALA A 79 -11.31 -3.49 -6.30
C ALA A 79 -12.78 -3.18 -6.70
N VAL A 80 -13.07 -1.99 -7.24
CA VAL A 80 -14.44 -1.57 -7.59
C VAL A 80 -15.09 -2.45 -8.66
N LEU A 81 -14.34 -2.86 -9.68
CA LEU A 81 -14.89 -3.70 -10.76
C LEU A 81 -15.40 -5.08 -10.28
N PRO A 82 -14.60 -5.92 -9.61
CA PRO A 82 -15.09 -7.19 -9.10
C PRO A 82 -16.17 -7.02 -8.02
N LEU A 83 -16.08 -5.95 -7.21
CA LEU A 83 -17.08 -5.67 -6.18
C LEU A 83 -18.44 -5.29 -6.79
N SER A 84 -18.44 -4.44 -7.81
CA SER A 84 -19.67 -4.03 -8.51
C SER A 84 -20.32 -5.19 -9.27
N CYS A 85 -19.53 -6.05 -9.92
CA CYS A 85 -20.03 -7.28 -10.53
C CYS A 85 -20.69 -8.22 -9.50
N LEU A 86 -20.06 -8.40 -8.34
CA LEU A 86 -20.58 -9.28 -7.30
C LEU A 86 -21.86 -8.72 -6.67
N LEU A 87 -21.90 -7.41 -6.41
CA LEU A 87 -23.10 -6.71 -5.94
C LEU A 87 -24.24 -6.83 -6.96
N ALA A 88 -23.98 -6.53 -8.23
CA ALA A 88 -24.97 -6.65 -9.30
C ALA A 88 -25.50 -8.08 -9.44
N TYR A 89 -24.63 -9.09 -9.31
CA TYR A 89 -25.05 -10.48 -9.27
C TYR A 89 -25.97 -10.76 -8.08
N ARG A 90 -25.58 -10.36 -6.87
CA ARG A 90 -26.42 -10.55 -5.66
C ARG A 90 -27.78 -9.89 -5.80
N PHE A 91 -27.84 -8.64 -6.27
CA PHE A 91 -29.11 -7.93 -6.48
C PHE A 91 -30.01 -8.63 -7.50
N ARG A 92 -29.43 -9.14 -8.59
CA ARG A 92 -30.19 -9.92 -9.60
C ARG A 92 -30.71 -11.23 -9.04
N THR A 93 -29.94 -11.91 -8.19
CA THR A 93 -30.40 -13.14 -7.52
C THR A 93 -31.54 -12.84 -6.55
N LEU A 94 -31.40 -11.81 -5.72
CA LEU A 94 -32.44 -11.36 -4.79
C LEU A 94 -33.73 -11.00 -5.54
N ALA A 95 -33.64 -10.25 -6.64
CA ALA A 95 -34.80 -9.86 -7.44
C ALA A 95 -35.48 -11.02 -8.20
N ARG A 96 -34.86 -12.20 -8.27
CA ARG A 96 -35.44 -13.41 -8.89
C ARG A 96 -36.15 -14.34 -7.91
N THR A 97 -36.09 -14.04 -6.61
CA THR A 97 -36.72 -14.84 -5.53
C THR A 97 -38.02 -14.18 -5.13
#